data_AF-A0A381V2J4-F1
#
_entry.id   AF-A0A381V2J4-F1
#
_cell.length_a   1.000
_cell.length_b   1.000
_cell.length_c   1.000
_cell.angle_alpha   90.00
_cell.angle_beta   90.00
_cell.angle_gamma   90.00
#
_symmetry.space_group_name_H-M   'P 1'
#
loop_
_entity.id
_entity.type
_entity.pdbx_description
1 polymer ?
#
loop_
_entity_poly.entity_id
_entity_poly.type
_entity_poly.pdbx_seq_one_letter_code
_entity_poly.pdbx_strand_id
1 'polypeptide(L)'
;ERPEVGIHLNIAIGLMMSRNLCEITGLALTGYLTSRLLQVAPGNNSDALSQTEVVLRDAEIFCQKIETRFRETAPNLWDTTPESEHGMLEQTIKNLREQWDIGFNDLLSWVCKNASERHKIKITSPAQGYVLTLLPLCLIIVLRKYHGFDSTLTNVLNMGKEADKTGILVGTWAGAIYGWHGIPESWRSGLVNGREIRIRGEGLFSNSFPKKAKDIYEMELGLTLKEFEVGKKYSKKATTFTRPTPRPILSWEDEDANESNIPEKSDVVNWRKFEKDKSRTKKNRRNHLKINDEDY
;
A
#
# COMPACT_ATOMS: atom_id res chain seq x y z
N GLU A 1 -23.28 19.59 -8.44
CA GLU A 1 -22.79 18.33 -9.03
C GLU A 1 -22.03 17.52 -7.97
N ARG A 2 -22.47 16.31 -7.64
CA ARG A 2 -21.81 15.45 -6.63
C ARG A 2 -20.39 14.92 -6.98
N PRO A 3 -20.00 14.73 -8.26
CA PRO A 3 -18.66 14.23 -8.57
C PRO A 3 -17.55 15.22 -8.23
N GLU A 4 -17.78 16.53 -8.39
CA GLU A 4 -16.76 17.56 -8.12
C GLU A 4 -16.41 17.66 -6.63
N VAL A 5 -17.43 17.64 -5.77
CA VAL A 5 -17.25 17.61 -4.31
C VAL A 5 -16.47 16.35 -3.90
N GLY A 6 -16.75 15.21 -4.55
CA GLY A 6 -16.00 13.97 -4.34
C GLY A 6 -14.52 14.08 -4.74
N ILE A 7 -14.19 14.77 -5.83
CA ILE A 7 -12.79 15.00 -6.23
C ILE A 7 -12.06 15.82 -5.17
N HIS A 8 -12.64 16.94 -4.71
CA HIS A 8 -12.01 17.80 -3.71
C HIS A 8 -11.73 17.06 -2.39
N LEU A 9 -12.71 16.30 -1.89
CA LEU A 9 -12.54 15.52 -0.66
C LEU A 9 -11.46 14.43 -0.82
N ASN A 10 -11.45 13.71 -1.93
CA ASN A 10 -10.44 12.67 -2.17
C ASN A 10 -9.03 13.25 -2.31
N ILE A 11 -8.86 14.40 -2.96
CA ILE A 11 -7.56 15.08 -3.05
C ILE A 11 -7.11 15.53 -1.66
N ALA A 12 -8.00 16.14 -0.86
CA ALA A 12 -7.67 16.56 0.49
C ALA A 12 -7.25 15.38 1.38
N ILE A 13 -7.98 14.26 1.34
CA ILE A 13 -7.64 13.03 2.06
C ILE A 13 -6.29 12.48 1.57
N GLY A 14 -6.08 12.44 0.25
CA GLY A 14 -4.82 12.00 -0.34
C GLY A 14 -3.63 12.82 0.16
N LEU A 15 -3.77 14.15 0.18
CA LEU A 15 -2.75 15.09 0.67
C LEU A 15 -2.45 14.93 2.18
N MET A 16 -3.40 14.42 2.97
CA MET A 16 -3.14 14.11 4.38
C MET A 16 -2.21 12.91 4.57
N MET A 17 -2.24 11.95 3.64
CA MET A 17 -1.56 10.65 3.78
C MET A 17 -0.30 10.52 2.91
N SER A 18 -0.30 11.15 1.73
CA SER A 18 0.77 11.05 0.75
C SER A 18 1.06 12.39 0.10
N ARG A 19 2.30 12.53 -0.39
CA ARG A 19 2.74 13.64 -1.24
C ARG A 19 2.99 13.21 -2.68
N ASN A 20 2.77 11.94 -3.00
CA ASN A 20 2.98 11.40 -4.33
C ASN A 20 1.71 11.64 -5.19
N LEU A 21 1.88 12.35 -6.30
CA LEU A 21 0.78 12.66 -7.22
C LEU A 21 0.06 11.41 -7.72
N CYS A 22 0.81 10.34 -8.03
CA CYS A 22 0.24 9.10 -8.52
C CYS A 22 -0.64 8.40 -7.47
N GLU A 23 -0.24 8.43 -6.19
CA GLU A 23 -1.02 7.83 -5.10
C GLU A 23 -2.31 8.59 -4.83
N ILE A 24 -2.25 9.93 -4.84
CA ILE A 24 -3.43 10.79 -4.66
C ILE A 24 -4.41 10.60 -5.81
N THR A 25 -3.90 10.56 -7.05
CA THR A 25 -4.71 10.30 -8.24
C THR A 25 -5.31 8.90 -8.20
N GLY A 26 -4.56 7.89 -7.77
CA GLY A 26 -5.03 6.52 -7.61
C GLY A 26 -6.12 6.36 -6.57
N LEU A 27 -6.02 7.07 -5.44
CA LEU A 27 -7.04 7.11 -4.38
C LEU A 27 -8.36 7.67 -4.94
N ALA A 28 -8.31 8.84 -5.55
CA ALA A 28 -9.50 9.50 -6.11
C ALA A 28 -10.13 8.65 -7.23
N LEU A 29 -9.30 8.05 -8.09
CA LEU A 29 -9.76 7.17 -9.16
C LEU A 29 -10.49 5.93 -8.61
N THR A 30 -9.99 5.34 -7.52
CA THR A 30 -10.60 4.14 -6.91
C THR A 30 -12.03 4.41 -6.43
N GLY A 31 -12.27 5.56 -5.80
CA GLY A 31 -13.60 5.97 -5.38
C GLY A 31 -14.55 6.20 -6.56
N TYR A 32 -14.04 6.85 -7.62
CA TYR A 32 -14.81 7.07 -8.85
C TYR A 32 -15.16 5.77 -9.57
N LEU A 33 -14.19 4.87 -9.74
CA LEU A 33 -14.38 3.56 -10.35
C LEU A 33 -15.45 2.76 -9.60
N THR A 34 -15.42 2.78 -8.27
CA THR A 34 -16.47 2.13 -7.46
C THR A 34 -17.86 2.68 -7.79
N SER A 35 -18.01 4.00 -7.91
CA SER A 35 -19.29 4.62 -8.30
C SER A 35 -19.73 4.26 -9.72
N ARG A 36 -18.79 4.06 -10.65
CA ARG A 36 -19.10 3.63 -12.02
C ARG A 36 -19.49 2.16 -12.07
N LEU A 37 -18.79 1.31 -11.35
CA LEU A 37 -19.06 -0.12 -11.30
C LEU A 37 -20.39 -0.46 -10.62
N LEU A 38 -20.90 0.40 -9.72
CA LEU A 38 -22.28 0.27 -9.20
C LEU A 38 -23.36 0.41 -10.28
N GLN A 39 -23.06 1.06 -11.40
CA GLN A 39 -23.98 1.24 -12.53
C GLN A 39 -23.88 0.09 -13.54
N VAL A 40 -22.86 -0.76 -13.41
CA VAL A 40 -22.63 -1.90 -14.30
C VAL A 40 -23.55 -3.03 -13.87
N ALA A 41 -24.54 -3.35 -14.70
CA ALA A 41 -25.35 -4.54 -14.50
C ALA A 41 -24.53 -5.79 -14.89
N PRO A 42 -24.60 -6.89 -14.13
CA PRO A 42 -24.04 -8.17 -14.55
C PRO A 42 -24.85 -8.72 -15.74
N GLY A 43 -24.45 -8.34 -16.96
CA GLY A 43 -25.10 -8.70 -18.23
C GLY A 43 -24.20 -9.53 -19.15
N ASN A 44 -24.78 -10.09 -20.22
CA ASN A 44 -24.13 -11.02 -21.16
C ASN A 44 -22.83 -10.47 -21.79
N ASN A 45 -21.91 -11.39 -22.12
CA ASN A 45 -20.53 -11.13 -22.54
C ASN A 45 -20.32 -10.09 -23.67
N SER A 46 -21.30 -9.85 -24.55
CA SER A 46 -21.20 -8.84 -25.61
C SER A 46 -21.28 -7.40 -25.08
N ASP A 47 -22.08 -7.17 -24.05
CA ASP A 47 -22.24 -5.85 -23.42
C ASP A 47 -21.08 -5.56 -22.46
N ALA A 48 -20.41 -6.60 -21.96
CA ALA A 48 -19.31 -6.46 -21.03
C ALA A 48 -18.07 -5.77 -21.64
N LEU A 49 -17.76 -6.04 -22.92
CA LEU A 49 -16.64 -5.40 -23.61
C LEU A 49 -16.90 -3.91 -23.88
N SER A 50 -18.11 -3.56 -24.31
CA SER A 50 -18.48 -2.15 -24.54
C SER A 50 -18.54 -1.37 -23.22
N GLN A 51 -19.03 -1.98 -22.14
CA GLN A 51 -19.00 -1.40 -20.81
C GLN A 51 -17.56 -1.21 -20.30
N THR A 52 -16.68 -2.17 -20.54
CA THR A 52 -15.27 -2.08 -20.16
C THR A 52 -14.55 -0.92 -20.86
N GLU A 53 -14.76 -0.76 -22.17
CA GLU A 53 -14.22 0.37 -22.93
C GLU A 53 -14.71 1.71 -22.36
N VAL A 54 -16.00 1.82 -22.05
CA VAL A 54 -16.58 3.02 -21.44
C VAL A 54 -15.96 3.30 -20.06
N VAL A 55 -15.80 2.28 -19.21
CA VAL A 55 -15.19 2.44 -17.87
C VAL A 55 -13.74 2.92 -17.97
N LEU A 56 -12.95 2.36 -18.89
CA LEU A 56 -11.54 2.77 -19.07
C LEU A 56 -11.42 4.16 -19.69
N ARG A 57 -12.29 4.53 -20.65
CA ARG A 57 -12.39 5.89 -21.21
C ARG A 57 -12.73 6.92 -20.13
N ASP A 58 -13.73 6.61 -19.31
CA ASP A 58 -14.16 7.48 -18.21
C ASP A 58 -13.07 7.64 -17.15
N ALA A 59 -12.31 6.58 -16.88
CA ALA A 59 -11.16 6.62 -15.96
C ALA A 59 -10.04 7.53 -16.46
N GLU A 60 -9.70 7.49 -17.75
CA GLU A 60 -8.70 8.38 -18.39
C GLU A 60 -9.10 9.85 -18.21
N ILE A 61 -10.33 10.21 -18.58
CA ILE A 61 -10.85 11.58 -18.44
C ILE A 61 -10.86 12.02 -16.98
N PHE A 62 -11.17 11.10 -16.06
CA PHE A 62 -11.21 11.42 -14.64
C PHE A 62 -9.81 11.67 -14.06
N CYS A 63 -8.77 10.94 -14.48
CA CYS A 63 -7.39 11.21 -14.09
C CYS A 63 -6.96 12.63 -14.46
N GLN A 64 -7.23 13.08 -15.69
CA GLN A 64 -6.93 14.46 -16.12
C GLN A 64 -7.63 15.51 -15.26
N LYS A 65 -8.89 15.26 -14.91
CA LYS A 65 -9.66 16.15 -14.03
C LYS A 65 -9.06 16.22 -12.63
N ILE A 66 -8.63 15.09 -12.06
CA ILE A 66 -7.98 15.07 -10.73
C ILE A 66 -6.70 15.88 -10.75
N GLU A 67 -5.83 15.68 -11.74
CA GLU A 67 -4.55 16.41 -11.82
C GLU A 67 -4.75 17.92 -12.02
N THR A 68 -5.74 18.32 -12.83
CA THR A 68 -6.11 19.74 -12.99
C THR A 68 -6.53 20.35 -11.66
N ARG A 69 -7.38 19.64 -10.89
CA ARG A 69 -7.82 20.10 -9.56
C ARG A 69 -6.70 20.04 -8.51
N PHE A 70 -5.79 19.08 -8.62
CA PHE A 70 -4.63 18.98 -7.74
C PHE A 70 -3.71 20.19 -7.93
N ARG A 71 -3.48 20.61 -9.18
CA ARG A 71 -2.72 21.84 -9.51
C ARG A 71 -3.34 23.08 -8.87
N GLU A 72 -4.67 23.19 -8.89
CA GLU A 72 -5.40 24.30 -8.24
C GLU A 72 -5.29 24.25 -6.71
N THR A 73 -5.32 23.06 -6.11
CA THR A 73 -5.40 22.87 -4.66
C THR A 73 -4.01 22.95 -3.98
N ALA A 74 -2.97 22.46 -4.65
CA ALA A 74 -1.62 22.36 -4.11
C ALA A 74 -0.56 22.76 -5.15
N PRO A 75 -0.53 24.03 -5.60
CA PRO A 75 0.39 24.48 -6.66
C PRO A 75 1.86 24.26 -6.28
N ASN A 76 2.23 24.49 -5.02
CA ASN A 76 3.60 24.28 -4.53
C ASN A 76 4.08 22.84 -4.72
N LEU A 77 3.19 21.86 -4.49
CA LEU A 77 3.52 20.45 -4.64
C LEU A 77 3.56 20.06 -6.12
N TRP A 78 2.65 20.62 -6.93
CA TRP A 78 2.65 20.46 -8.38
C TRP A 78 3.96 20.94 -9.01
N ASP A 79 4.41 22.15 -8.67
CA ASP A 79 5.64 22.73 -9.24
C ASP A 79 6.91 21.99 -8.81
N THR A 80 6.86 21.30 -7.66
CA THR A 80 7.97 20.46 -7.17
C THR A 80 7.95 19.06 -7.80
N THR A 81 6.82 18.64 -8.37
CA THR A 81 6.66 17.32 -8.97
C THR A 81 7.36 17.29 -10.33
N PRO A 82 8.19 16.27 -10.63
CA PRO A 82 8.83 16.15 -11.93
C PRO A 82 7.79 16.03 -13.05
N GLU A 83 8.04 16.68 -14.19
CA GLU A 83 7.13 16.58 -15.36
C GLU A 83 6.92 15.13 -15.83
N SER A 84 7.88 14.24 -15.58
CA SER A 84 7.73 12.81 -15.88
C SER A 84 6.63 12.11 -15.08
N GLU A 85 6.26 12.64 -13.91
CA GLU A 85 5.23 12.09 -13.03
C GLU A 85 3.82 12.60 -13.36
N HIS A 86 3.71 13.68 -14.13
CA HIS A 86 2.44 14.20 -14.60
C HIS A 86 1.78 13.23 -15.59
N GLY A 87 0.49 12.94 -15.41
CA GLY A 87 -0.27 12.05 -16.28
C GLY A 87 0.18 10.58 -16.25
N MET A 88 1.03 10.14 -15.32
CA MET A 88 1.53 8.75 -15.30
C MET A 88 0.40 7.72 -15.24
N LEU A 89 -0.60 7.97 -14.39
CA LEU A 89 -1.73 7.06 -14.22
C LEU A 89 -2.68 7.14 -15.41
N GLU A 90 -2.98 8.34 -15.91
CA GLU A 90 -3.78 8.55 -17.13
C GLU A 90 -3.21 7.76 -18.30
N GLN A 91 -1.92 7.95 -18.60
CA GLN A 91 -1.26 7.27 -19.71
C GLN A 91 -1.22 5.75 -19.49
N THR A 92 -1.10 5.29 -18.24
CA THR A 92 -1.17 3.86 -17.92
C THR A 92 -2.55 3.29 -18.23
N ILE A 93 -3.63 3.98 -17.86
CA ILE A 93 -5.00 3.54 -18.18
C ILE A 93 -5.28 3.61 -19.69
N LYS A 94 -4.80 4.66 -20.37
CA LYS A 94 -4.89 4.79 -21.82
C LYS A 94 -4.21 3.63 -22.54
N ASN A 95 -2.96 3.33 -22.19
CA ASN A 95 -2.21 2.23 -22.77
C ASN A 95 -2.83 0.87 -22.43
N LEU A 96 -3.36 0.71 -21.20
CA LEU A 96 -4.08 -0.50 -20.80
C LEU A 96 -5.30 -0.75 -21.71
N ARG A 97 -6.04 0.31 -22.04
CA ARG A 97 -7.18 0.24 -22.96
C ARG A 97 -6.75 -0.14 -24.38
N GLU A 98 -5.68 0.47 -24.89
CA GLU A 98 -5.15 0.16 -26.23
C GLU A 98 -4.62 -1.29 -26.33
N GLN A 99 -4.12 -1.83 -25.23
CA GLN A 99 -3.65 -3.22 -25.13
C GLN A 99 -4.74 -4.18 -24.65
N TRP A 100 -6.01 -3.74 -24.57
CA TRP A 100 -7.05 -4.53 -23.91
C TRP A 100 -7.43 -5.81 -24.63
N ASP A 101 -7.05 -6.01 -25.89
CA ASP A 101 -7.40 -7.22 -26.66
C ASP A 101 -6.37 -8.36 -26.56
N ILE A 102 -5.18 -8.12 -25.99
CA ILE A 102 -4.11 -9.14 -25.91
C ILE A 102 -4.42 -10.22 -24.87
N GLY A 103 -3.69 -11.35 -24.90
CA GLY A 103 -3.87 -12.43 -23.94
C GLY A 103 -3.77 -11.97 -22.47
N PHE A 104 -4.48 -12.65 -21.55
CA PHE A 104 -4.48 -12.27 -20.12
C PHE A 104 -3.06 -12.23 -19.53
N ASN A 105 -2.24 -13.25 -19.80
CA ASN A 105 -0.86 -13.31 -19.31
C ASN A 105 0.02 -12.22 -19.93
N ASP A 106 -0.19 -11.92 -21.21
CA ASP A 106 0.54 -10.86 -21.91
C ASP A 106 0.22 -9.49 -21.29
N LEU A 107 -1.05 -9.24 -20.96
CA LEU A 107 -1.48 -8.03 -20.28
C LEU A 107 -0.86 -7.89 -18.89
N LEU A 108 -0.76 -8.98 -18.13
CA LEU A 108 -0.06 -8.96 -16.83
C LEU A 108 1.44 -8.65 -16.99
N SER A 109 2.10 -9.21 -18.02
CA SER A 109 3.50 -8.91 -18.31
C SER A 109 3.69 -7.46 -18.75
N TRP A 110 2.73 -6.92 -19.50
CA TRP A 110 2.69 -5.53 -19.91
C TRP A 110 2.56 -4.59 -18.70
N VAL A 111 1.71 -4.92 -17.71
CA VAL A 111 1.59 -4.11 -16.47
C VAL A 111 2.96 -3.99 -15.78
N CYS A 112 3.68 -5.10 -15.64
CA CYS A 112 5.03 -5.09 -15.06
C CYS A 112 5.99 -4.22 -15.86
N LYS A 113 5.96 -4.32 -17.20
CA LYS A 113 6.82 -3.55 -18.09
C LYS A 113 6.52 -2.05 -18.02
N ASN A 114 5.26 -1.65 -18.17
CA ASN A 114 4.82 -0.25 -18.12
C ASN A 114 5.20 0.39 -16.77
N ALA A 115 4.94 -0.29 -15.66
CA ALA A 115 5.30 0.23 -14.35
C ALA A 115 6.84 0.29 -14.16
N SER A 116 7.58 -0.68 -14.70
CA SER A 116 9.05 -0.68 -14.61
C SER A 116 9.68 0.49 -15.36
N GLU A 117 9.18 0.78 -16.56
CA GLU A 117 9.65 1.89 -17.40
C GLU A 117 9.36 3.24 -16.75
N ARG A 118 8.17 3.40 -16.17
CA ARG A 118 7.74 4.66 -15.53
C ARG A 118 8.44 4.93 -14.21
N HIS A 119 8.55 3.92 -13.35
CA HIS A 119 9.24 4.06 -12.06
C HIS A 119 10.76 3.92 -12.17
N LYS A 120 11.29 3.50 -13.33
CA LYS A 120 12.71 3.17 -13.53
C LYS A 120 13.23 2.11 -12.54
N ILE A 121 12.34 1.22 -12.09
CA ILE A 121 12.61 0.14 -11.13
C ILE A 121 12.18 -1.18 -11.76
N LYS A 122 12.95 -2.25 -11.57
CA LYS A 122 12.56 -3.58 -12.08
C LYS A 122 11.39 -4.15 -11.28
N ILE A 123 10.22 -4.19 -11.91
CA ILE A 123 9.01 -4.83 -11.36
C ILE A 123 8.89 -6.24 -11.93
N THR A 124 8.80 -7.22 -11.03
CA THR A 124 8.78 -8.65 -11.33
C THR A 124 7.39 -9.25 -11.32
N SER A 125 6.41 -8.59 -10.67
CA SER A 125 5.04 -9.10 -10.56
C SER A 125 4.04 -7.95 -10.52
N PRO A 126 2.85 -8.14 -11.10
CA PRO A 126 1.82 -7.11 -11.12
C PRO A 126 1.20 -6.89 -9.72
N ALA A 127 1.36 -7.83 -8.79
CA ALA A 127 0.86 -7.72 -7.41
C ALA A 127 1.86 -7.02 -6.46
N GLN A 128 2.84 -6.29 -6.98
CA GLN A 128 3.75 -5.46 -6.16
C GLN A 128 3.06 -4.16 -5.73
N GLY A 129 3.53 -3.58 -4.63
CA GLY A 129 2.91 -2.43 -3.93
C GLY A 129 3.04 -1.07 -4.59
N TYR A 130 2.92 -0.99 -5.92
CA TYR A 130 2.92 0.29 -6.65
C TYR A 130 1.53 0.57 -7.23
N VAL A 131 1.17 1.86 -7.31
CA VAL A 131 -0.13 2.28 -7.86
C VAL A 131 -0.29 1.84 -9.32
N LEU A 132 0.79 2.01 -10.12
CA LEU A 132 0.83 1.66 -11.53
C LEU A 132 0.82 0.14 -11.79
N THR A 133 0.96 -0.69 -10.75
CA THR A 133 0.82 -2.15 -10.86
C THR A 133 -0.52 -2.62 -10.30
N LEU A 134 -0.86 -2.21 -9.07
CA LEU A 134 -2.04 -2.67 -8.35
C LEU A 134 -3.35 -2.25 -9.05
N LEU A 135 -3.48 -0.98 -9.45
CA LEU A 135 -4.72 -0.50 -10.07
C LEU A 135 -4.99 -1.18 -11.43
N PRO A 136 -4.03 -1.22 -12.38
CA PRO A 136 -4.23 -1.95 -13.63
C PRO A 136 -4.52 -3.43 -13.40
N LEU A 137 -3.79 -4.10 -12.50
CA LEU A 137 -4.03 -5.50 -12.17
C LEU A 137 -5.46 -5.74 -11.69
N CYS A 138 -5.93 -4.94 -10.74
CA CYS A 138 -7.27 -5.09 -10.19
C CYS A 138 -8.35 -4.82 -11.25
N LEU A 139 -8.14 -3.82 -12.12
CA LEU A 139 -9.07 -3.52 -13.22
C LEU A 139 -9.15 -4.68 -14.21
N ILE A 140 -8.01 -5.25 -14.60
CA ILE A 140 -7.93 -6.42 -15.47
C ILE A 140 -8.71 -7.60 -14.88
N ILE A 141 -8.51 -7.88 -13.59
CA ILE A 141 -9.15 -9.00 -12.91
C ILE A 141 -10.67 -8.83 -12.84
N VAL A 142 -11.13 -7.62 -12.49
CA VAL A 142 -12.56 -7.33 -12.32
C VAL A 142 -13.29 -7.26 -13.66
N LEU A 143 -12.67 -6.68 -14.70
CA LEU A 143 -13.34 -6.41 -15.98
C LEU A 143 -13.18 -7.53 -17.03
N ARG A 144 -12.16 -8.40 -16.94
CA ARG A 144 -12.01 -9.51 -17.91
C ARG A 144 -12.65 -10.82 -17.45
N LYS A 145 -12.72 -11.08 -16.15
CA LYS A 145 -13.20 -12.36 -15.61
C LYS A 145 -14.49 -12.19 -14.83
N TYR A 146 -15.61 -12.21 -15.55
CA TYR A 146 -16.95 -12.28 -14.97
C TYR A 146 -17.30 -13.73 -14.61
N HIS A 147 -16.71 -14.24 -13.53
CA HIS A 147 -16.98 -15.61 -13.05
C HIS A 147 -17.52 -15.64 -11.62
N GLY A 148 -18.14 -14.54 -11.17
CA GLY A 148 -18.67 -14.41 -9.81
C GLY A 148 -17.65 -13.82 -8.84
N PHE A 149 -18.15 -13.33 -7.71
CA PHE A 149 -17.34 -12.64 -6.70
C PHE A 149 -16.24 -13.54 -6.12
N ASP A 150 -16.57 -14.80 -5.88
CA ASP A 150 -15.69 -15.79 -5.26
C ASP A 150 -14.46 -16.07 -6.13
N SER A 151 -14.67 -16.39 -7.40
CA SER A 151 -13.57 -16.72 -8.31
C SER A 151 -12.68 -15.51 -8.60
N THR A 152 -13.27 -14.32 -8.78
CA THR A 152 -12.54 -13.07 -9.01
C THR A 152 -11.65 -12.74 -7.81
N LEU A 153 -12.19 -12.82 -6.59
CA LEU A 153 -11.43 -12.50 -5.38
C LEU A 153 -10.38 -13.57 -5.04
N THR A 154 -10.72 -14.87 -5.13
CA THR A 154 -9.77 -15.96 -4.89
C THR A 154 -8.59 -15.90 -5.86
N ASN A 155 -8.84 -15.59 -7.14
CA ASN A 155 -7.77 -15.46 -8.12
C ASN A 155 -6.75 -14.38 -7.73
N VAL A 156 -7.21 -13.19 -7.32
CA VAL A 156 -6.28 -12.12 -6.94
C VAL A 156 -5.53 -12.42 -5.65
N LEU A 157 -6.21 -13.00 -4.65
CA LEU A 157 -5.58 -13.35 -3.38
C LEU A 157 -4.48 -14.42 -3.57
N ASN A 158 -4.68 -15.35 -4.50
CA ASN A 158 -3.70 -16.40 -4.83
C ASN A 158 -2.47 -15.88 -5.58
N MET A 159 -2.48 -14.64 -6.10
CA MET A 159 -1.29 -14.04 -6.73
C MET A 159 -0.19 -13.68 -5.71
N GLY A 160 -0.53 -13.61 -4.42
CA GLY A 160 0.40 -13.32 -3.33
C GLY A 160 0.94 -11.88 -3.35
N LYS A 161 2.06 -11.65 -2.65
CA LYS A 161 2.66 -10.33 -2.42
C LYS A 161 1.70 -9.39 -1.67
N GLU A 162 1.17 -8.37 -2.33
CA GLU A 162 0.22 -7.40 -1.75
C GLU A 162 -1.23 -7.90 -1.86
N ALA A 163 -1.45 -9.14 -1.45
CA ALA A 163 -2.75 -9.81 -1.53
C ALA A 163 -3.82 -9.09 -0.68
N ASP A 164 -3.41 -8.47 0.42
CA ASP A 164 -4.25 -7.60 1.27
C ASP A 164 -4.80 -6.40 0.48
N LYS A 165 -3.93 -5.66 -0.22
CA LYS A 165 -4.30 -4.43 -0.95
C LYS A 165 -5.11 -4.76 -2.20
N THR A 166 -4.65 -5.74 -2.96
CA THR A 166 -5.38 -6.22 -4.14
C THR A 166 -6.73 -6.82 -3.77
N GLY A 167 -6.81 -7.54 -2.65
CA GLY A 167 -8.07 -8.07 -2.11
C GLY A 167 -9.06 -6.97 -1.74
N ILE A 168 -8.60 -5.87 -1.13
CA ILE A 168 -9.45 -4.71 -0.83
C ILE A 168 -9.98 -4.06 -2.12
N LEU A 169 -9.09 -3.79 -3.08
CA LEU A 169 -9.47 -3.14 -4.34
C LEU A 169 -10.45 -3.99 -5.15
N VAL A 170 -10.09 -5.26 -5.42
CA VAL A 170 -10.94 -6.20 -6.16
C VAL A 170 -12.23 -6.48 -5.39
N GLY A 171 -12.18 -6.68 -4.07
CA GLY A 171 -13.36 -6.92 -3.25
C GLY A 171 -14.34 -5.75 -3.28
N THR A 172 -13.84 -4.52 -3.26
CA THR A 172 -14.68 -3.31 -3.37
C THR A 172 -15.37 -3.23 -4.73
N TRP A 173 -14.61 -3.43 -5.81
CA TRP A 173 -15.10 -3.31 -7.18
C TRP A 173 -15.99 -4.48 -7.61
N ALA A 174 -15.58 -5.71 -7.32
CA ALA A 174 -16.41 -6.90 -7.54
C ALA A 174 -17.67 -6.85 -6.66
N GLY A 175 -17.57 -6.37 -5.42
CA GLY A 175 -18.73 -6.18 -4.55
C GLY A 175 -19.73 -5.15 -5.10
N ALA A 176 -19.25 -4.10 -5.76
CA ALA A 176 -20.10 -3.13 -6.46
C ALA A 176 -20.87 -3.75 -7.65
N ILE A 177 -20.23 -4.66 -8.40
CA ILE A 177 -20.83 -5.32 -9.58
C ILE A 177 -21.79 -6.44 -9.17
N TYR A 178 -21.35 -7.37 -8.31
CA TYR A 178 -22.11 -8.57 -7.95
C TYR A 178 -23.09 -8.35 -6.80
N GLY A 179 -22.92 -7.27 -6.04
CA GLY A 179 -23.75 -6.94 -4.88
C GLY A 179 -23.62 -7.91 -3.71
N TRP A 180 -24.40 -7.65 -2.65
CA TRP A 180 -24.36 -8.42 -1.40
C TRP A 180 -24.73 -9.90 -1.55
N HIS A 181 -25.63 -10.21 -2.49
CA HIS A 181 -26.08 -11.59 -2.74
C HIS A 181 -25.05 -12.39 -3.55
N GLY A 182 -24.16 -11.73 -4.29
CA GLY A 182 -23.09 -12.38 -5.02
C GLY A 182 -21.92 -12.86 -4.15
N ILE A 183 -21.83 -12.40 -2.90
CA ILE A 183 -20.78 -12.81 -1.97
C ILE A 183 -21.19 -14.13 -1.28
N PRO A 184 -20.31 -15.16 -1.27
CA PRO A 184 -20.58 -16.42 -0.60
C PRO A 184 -21.01 -16.26 0.86
N GLU A 185 -22.02 -17.02 1.30
CA GLU A 185 -22.54 -16.93 2.67
C GLU A 185 -21.50 -17.25 3.73
N SER A 186 -20.64 -18.25 3.49
CA SER A 186 -19.54 -18.60 4.38
C SER A 186 -18.56 -17.45 4.62
N TRP A 187 -18.35 -16.59 3.63
CA TRP A 187 -17.47 -15.43 3.75
C TRP A 187 -18.17 -14.27 4.46
N ARG A 188 -19.48 -14.10 4.22
CA ARG A 188 -20.30 -13.08 4.90
C ARG A 188 -20.42 -13.37 6.39
N SER A 189 -20.65 -14.62 6.77
CA SER A 189 -20.79 -15.03 8.18
C SER A 189 -19.46 -15.11 8.91
N GLY A 190 -18.37 -15.43 8.20
CA GLY A 190 -17.01 -15.47 8.76
C GLY A 190 -16.33 -14.10 8.92
N LEU A 191 -16.90 -13.03 8.35
CA LEU A 191 -16.28 -11.71 8.38
C LEU A 191 -16.31 -11.09 9.78
N VAL A 192 -15.11 -10.82 10.32
CA VAL A 192 -14.95 -10.11 11.59
C VAL A 192 -15.57 -8.72 11.47
N ASN A 193 -16.36 -8.33 12.48
CA ASN A 193 -17.12 -7.08 12.50
C ASN A 193 -18.08 -6.88 11.30
N GLY A 194 -18.51 -7.95 10.62
CA GLY A 194 -19.40 -7.86 9.46
C GLY A 194 -20.70 -7.07 9.70
N ARG A 195 -21.26 -7.14 10.92
CA ARG A 195 -22.44 -6.34 11.31
C ARG A 195 -22.15 -4.83 11.29
N GLU A 196 -20.99 -4.42 11.79
CA GLU A 196 -20.58 -3.01 11.87
C GLU A 196 -20.25 -2.43 10.50
N ILE A 197 -19.62 -3.24 9.64
CA ILE A 197 -19.36 -2.90 8.23
C ILE A 197 -20.69 -2.70 7.50
N ARG A 198 -21.64 -3.62 7.68
CA ARG A 198 -22.98 -3.52 7.08
C ARG A 198 -23.72 -2.25 7.51
N ILE A 199 -23.74 -1.95 8.81
CA ILE A 199 -24.39 -0.74 9.35
C ILE A 199 -23.80 0.53 8.71
N ARG A 200 -22.47 0.57 8.50
CA ARG A 200 -21.81 1.69 7.82
C ARG A 200 -22.16 1.76 6.34
N GLY A 201 -22.22 0.62 5.65
CA GLY A 201 -22.68 0.54 4.26
C GLY A 201 -24.12 1.04 4.09
N GLU A 202 -25.03 0.66 4.98
CA GLU A 202 -26.41 1.16 5.02
C GLU A 202 -26.45 2.67 5.32
N GLY A 203 -25.56 3.16 6.19
CA GLY A 203 -25.42 4.59 6.46
C GLY A 203 -24.93 5.40 5.26
N LEU A 204 -23.96 4.86 4.50
CA LEU A 204 -23.48 5.45 3.26
C LEU A 204 -24.57 5.47 2.18
N PHE A 205 -25.35 4.38 2.07
CA PHE A 205 -26.46 4.30 1.13
C PHE A 205 -27.60 5.27 1.46
N SER A 206 -27.97 5.39 2.74
CA SER A 206 -29.02 6.28 3.22
C SER A 206 -28.58 7.72 3.45
N ASN A 207 -27.29 8.02 3.27
CA ASN A 207 -26.66 9.31 3.57
C ASN A 207 -26.90 9.80 5.01
N SER A 208 -27.09 8.86 5.95
CA SER A 208 -27.36 9.12 7.36
C SER A 208 -26.64 8.09 8.22
N PHE A 209 -25.71 8.54 9.05
CA PHE A 209 -24.95 7.62 9.90
C PHE A 209 -25.81 7.13 11.08
N PRO A 210 -25.98 5.82 11.26
CA PRO A 210 -26.80 5.29 12.34
C PRO A 210 -26.12 5.50 13.70
N LYS A 211 -26.82 6.14 14.64
CA LYS A 211 -26.33 6.43 16.01
C LYS A 211 -25.92 5.18 16.83
N LYS A 212 -26.29 3.98 16.37
CA LYS A 212 -25.98 2.70 17.01
C LYS A 212 -24.61 2.15 16.61
N ALA A 213 -23.97 2.70 15.58
CA ALA A 213 -22.64 2.27 15.16
C ALA A 213 -21.62 2.58 16.26
N LYS A 214 -20.75 1.63 16.57
CA LYS A 214 -19.64 1.86 17.51
C LYS A 214 -18.63 2.82 16.90
N ASP A 215 -17.84 3.48 17.74
CA ASP A 215 -16.71 4.25 17.25
C ASP A 215 -15.72 3.37 16.46
N ILE A 216 -15.20 3.88 15.34
CA ILE A 216 -14.29 3.12 14.46
C ILE A 216 -12.95 2.91 15.16
N TYR A 217 -12.43 3.96 15.79
CA TYR A 217 -11.11 3.89 16.41
C TYR A 217 -11.09 2.89 17.57
N GLU A 218 -12.08 2.94 18.46
CA GLU A 218 -12.20 1.97 19.56
C GLU A 218 -12.34 0.52 19.06
N MET A 219 -13.08 0.32 17.98
CA MET A 219 -13.31 -1.00 17.39
C MET A 219 -12.01 -1.58 16.79
N GLU A 220 -11.31 -0.81 15.97
CA GLU A 220 -10.06 -1.23 15.32
C GLU A 220 -8.93 -1.43 16.35
N LEU A 221 -8.86 -0.56 17.36
CA LEU A 221 -7.91 -0.73 18.46
C LEU A 221 -8.18 -2.03 19.22
N GLY A 222 -9.45 -2.33 19.50
CA GLY A 222 -9.85 -3.57 20.17
C GLY A 222 -9.53 -4.83 19.35
N LEU A 223 -9.67 -4.78 18.02
CA LEU A 223 -9.26 -5.87 17.13
C LEU A 223 -7.74 -6.04 17.13
N THR A 224 -7.00 -4.95 16.96
CA THR A 224 -5.54 -4.96 16.93
C THR A 224 -4.96 -5.57 18.21
N LEU A 225 -5.53 -5.24 19.36
CA LEU A 225 -5.11 -5.82 20.64
C LEU A 225 -5.39 -7.33 20.72
N LYS A 226 -6.56 -7.78 20.25
CA LYS A 226 -6.90 -9.20 20.21
C LYS A 226 -5.98 -9.99 19.27
N GLU A 227 -5.72 -9.47 18.08
CA GLU A 227 -4.79 -10.08 17.13
C GLU A 227 -3.38 -10.18 17.72
N PHE A 228 -2.94 -9.13 18.42
CA PHE A 228 -1.65 -9.14 19.11
C PHE A 228 -1.59 -10.17 20.24
N GLU A 229 -2.64 -10.31 21.06
CA GLU A 229 -2.72 -11.32 22.11
C GLU A 229 -2.76 -12.75 21.57
N VAL A 230 -3.53 -12.98 20.50
CA VAL A 230 -3.57 -14.26 19.79
C VAL A 230 -2.21 -14.55 19.18
N GLY A 231 -1.59 -13.55 18.54
CA GLY A 231 -0.24 -13.63 17.99
C GLY A 231 0.80 -13.99 19.04
N LYS A 232 0.69 -13.50 20.28
CA LYS A 232 1.55 -13.90 21.41
C LYS A 232 1.39 -15.37 21.80
N LYS A 233 0.21 -15.96 21.65
CA LYS A 233 -0.05 -17.37 21.97
C LYS A 233 0.58 -18.31 20.93
N TYR A 234 0.62 -17.88 19.68
CA TYR A 234 1.15 -18.67 18.55
C TYR A 234 2.57 -18.29 18.13
N SER A 235 3.09 -17.14 18.59
CA SER A 235 4.50 -16.83 18.44
C SER A 235 5.26 -17.81 19.32
N LYS A 236 5.91 -18.79 18.68
CA LYS A 236 6.97 -19.53 19.35
C LYS A 236 7.90 -18.45 19.90
N LYS A 237 8.10 -18.41 21.23
CA LYS A 237 9.22 -17.65 21.81
C LYS A 237 10.40 -17.96 20.92
N ALA A 238 10.98 -16.95 20.29
CA ALA A 238 12.12 -17.14 19.41
C ALA A 238 13.10 -18.01 20.21
N THR A 239 13.27 -19.26 19.80
CA THR A 239 14.42 -20.04 20.24
C THR A 239 15.57 -19.13 19.91
N THR A 240 16.25 -18.61 20.93
CA THR A 240 17.48 -17.83 20.81
C THR A 240 18.24 -18.43 19.64
N PHE A 241 18.30 -17.70 18.52
CA PHE A 241 18.87 -18.23 17.30
C PHE A 241 20.37 -18.40 17.58
N THR A 242 20.75 -19.58 18.07
CA THR A 242 22.14 -19.98 18.19
C THR A 242 22.61 -20.19 16.77
N ARG A 243 23.33 -19.18 16.26
CA ARG A 243 23.95 -19.26 14.93
C ARG A 243 24.75 -20.57 14.85
N PRO A 244 24.55 -21.42 13.83
CA PRO A 244 25.22 -22.72 13.72
C PRO A 244 26.74 -22.64 13.59
N THR A 245 27.26 -21.45 13.33
CA THR A 245 28.68 -21.15 13.23
C THR A 245 28.99 -19.93 14.09
N PRO A 246 30.00 -20.00 14.99
CA PRO A 246 30.60 -18.80 15.53
C PRO A 246 31.00 -17.93 14.34
N ARG A 247 30.72 -16.62 14.38
CA ARG A 247 31.40 -15.72 13.46
C ARG A 247 32.90 -15.93 13.67
N PRO A 248 33.72 -15.93 12.59
CA PRO A 248 35.15 -15.73 12.79
C PRO A 248 35.30 -14.45 13.62
N ILE A 249 35.94 -14.56 14.78
CA ILE A 249 36.30 -13.40 15.60
C ILE A 249 37.22 -12.56 14.70
N LEU A 250 36.68 -11.48 14.15
CA LEU A 250 37.49 -10.46 13.50
C LEU A 250 38.36 -9.86 14.61
N SER A 251 39.66 -9.76 14.38
CA SER A 251 40.71 -9.38 15.35
C SER A 251 40.55 -7.99 16.00
N TRP A 252 39.41 -7.33 15.79
CA TRP A 252 39.02 -6.06 16.38
C TRP A 252 37.89 -6.22 17.41
N GLU A 253 37.34 -7.42 17.60
CA GLU A 253 36.21 -7.70 18.51
C GLU A 253 36.60 -8.20 19.91
N ASP A 254 37.89 -8.36 20.22
CA ASP A 254 38.35 -8.64 21.60
C ASP A 254 39.18 -7.48 22.15
N GLU A 255 38.55 -6.68 23.02
CA GLU A 255 39.17 -6.24 24.29
C GLU A 255 38.23 -5.50 25.26
N ASP A 256 36.97 -5.21 24.91
CA ASP A 256 36.07 -4.45 25.81
C ASP A 256 34.71 -5.15 26.02
N ALA A 257 34.71 -6.45 26.29
CA ALA A 257 33.55 -7.19 26.81
C ALA A 257 33.35 -7.01 28.34
N ASN A 258 33.89 -5.93 28.91
CA ASN A 258 33.32 -5.35 30.12
C ASN A 258 32.28 -4.33 29.66
N GLU A 259 31.00 -4.59 29.97
CA GLU A 259 29.94 -3.60 29.86
C GLU A 259 30.47 -2.25 30.34
N SER A 260 30.71 -1.32 29.41
CA SER A 260 31.01 0.03 29.79
C SER A 260 29.73 0.57 30.43
N ASN A 261 29.74 0.63 31.76
CA ASN A 261 28.71 1.30 32.55
C ASN A 261 28.67 2.76 32.11
N ILE A 262 27.84 3.05 31.10
CA ILE A 262 27.57 4.41 30.63
C ILE A 262 26.80 5.08 31.77
N PRO A 263 27.36 6.08 32.47
CA PRO A 263 26.66 6.73 33.58
C PRO A 263 25.42 7.47 33.07
N GLU A 264 24.36 7.57 33.87
CA GLU A 264 23.19 8.36 33.47
C GLU A 264 23.53 9.84 33.26
N LYS A 265 22.93 10.49 32.25
CA LYS A 265 23.20 11.90 31.88
C LYS A 265 22.87 12.93 32.96
N SER A 266 22.12 12.54 33.99
CA SER A 266 21.78 13.35 35.18
C SER A 266 23.02 13.64 36.03
N ASP A 267 23.98 12.73 36.10
CA ASP A 267 25.22 12.88 36.87
C ASP A 267 26.33 13.57 36.05
N VAL A 268 26.27 14.91 36.02
CA VAL A 268 27.16 15.77 35.21
C VAL A 268 28.65 15.51 35.47
N VAL A 269 29.04 15.18 36.71
CA VAL A 269 30.44 14.95 37.09
C VAL A 269 30.98 13.64 36.51
N ASN A 270 30.19 12.56 36.61
CA ASN A 270 30.57 11.25 36.08
C ASN A 270 30.54 11.23 34.55
N TRP A 271 29.57 11.94 33.94
CA TRP A 271 29.50 12.09 32.49
C TRP A 271 30.72 12.81 31.90
N ARG A 272 31.16 13.91 32.53
CA ARG A 272 32.37 14.63 32.10
C ARG A 272 33.64 13.78 32.23
N LYS A 273 33.74 12.96 33.27
CA LYS A 273 34.86 12.03 33.45
C LYS A 273 34.88 10.97 32.35
N PHE A 274 33.71 10.39 32.04
CA PHE A 274 33.54 9.42 30.96
C PHE A 274 33.94 9.98 29.58
N GLU A 275 33.51 11.20 29.23
CA GLU A 275 33.88 11.84 27.96
C GLU A 275 35.39 12.12 27.86
N LYS A 276 36.01 12.51 28.98
CA LYS A 276 37.45 12.76 29.05
C LYS A 276 38.25 11.48 28.87
N ASP A 277 37.83 10.39 29.52
CA ASP A 277 38.49 9.09 29.39
C ASP A 277 38.31 8.51 27.99
N LYS A 278 37.12 8.60 27.39
CA LYS A 278 36.87 8.20 25.99
C LYS A 278 37.78 8.95 25.01
N SER A 279 37.96 10.25 25.22
CA SER A 279 38.84 11.08 24.40
C SER A 279 40.31 10.69 24.57
N ARG A 280 40.74 10.35 25.80
CA ARG A 280 42.10 9.88 26.10
C ARG A 280 42.39 8.53 25.46
N THR A 281 41.46 7.58 25.55
CA THR A 281 41.59 6.25 24.92
C THR A 281 41.68 6.36 23.40
N LYS A 282 40.89 7.25 22.78
CA LYS A 282 40.95 7.50 21.33
C LYS A 282 42.29 8.13 20.90
N LYS A 283 42.87 9.02 21.73
CA LYS A 283 44.20 9.59 21.49
C LYS A 283 45.30 8.53 21.61
N ASN A 284 45.23 7.67 22.63
CA ASN A 284 46.20 6.60 22.83
C ASN A 284 46.15 5.57 21.68
N ARG A 285 44.96 5.18 21.21
CA ARG A 285 44.81 4.31 20.02
C ARG A 285 45.48 4.91 18.77
N ARG A 286 45.32 6.22 18.53
CA ARG A 286 45.97 6.91 17.41
C ARG A 286 47.51 6.94 17.54
N ASN A 287 48.03 7.02 18.75
CA ASN A 287 49.47 6.99 18.98
C ASN A 287 50.04 5.57 18.79
N HIS A 288 49.34 4.53 19.25
CA HIS A 288 49.76 3.14 19.05
C HIS A 288 49.69 2.69 17.58
N LEU A 289 48.71 3.17 16.80
CA LEU A 289 48.62 2.92 15.36
C LEU A 289 49.83 3.48 14.60
N LYS A 290 50.33 4.66 14.99
CA LYS A 290 51.50 5.28 14.35
C LYS A 290 52.82 4.56 14.60
N ILE A 291 52.93 3.83 15.71
CA ILE A 291 54.15 3.09 16.08
C ILE A 291 54.26 1.79 15.27
N ASN A 292 53.14 1.18 14.89
CA ASN A 292 53.12 -0.06 14.12
C ASN A 292 53.30 0.13 12.60
N ASP A 293 53.21 1.36 12.09
CA ASP A 293 53.41 1.69 10.68
C ASP A 293 54.90 1.97 10.32
N GLU A 294 55.82 1.98 11.31
CA GLU A 294 57.27 2.20 11.07
C GLU A 294 58.09 0.91 10.87
N ASP A 295 57.48 -0.28 10.96
CA ASP A 295 58.15 -1.59 10.79
C ASP A 295 57.68 -2.37 9.53
N TYR A 296 57.25 -1.68 8.47
CA TYR A 296 57.04 -2.26 7.12
C TYR A 296 57.55 -1.37 5.99
#